data_AF-A0A7L4TLV1-F1
#
_entry.id   AF-A0A7L4TLV1-F1
#
_cell.length_a   1.000
_cell.length_b   1.000
_cell.length_c   1.000
_cell.angle_alpha   90.00
_cell.angle_beta   90.00
_cell.angle_gamma   90.00
#
_symmetry.space_group_name_H-M   'P 1'
#
loop_
_entity.id
_entity.type
_entity.pdbx_description
1 polymer ?
#
loop_
_entity_poly.entity_id
_entity_poly.type
_entity_poly.pdbx_seq_one_letter_code
_entity_poly.pdbx_strand_id
1 'polypeptide(L)'
;MRKTVNDINFKNKKALIRVDFNVPLNDQLEVGDTSRIEAAKPTILKILEDGGSAILMSHLGRPEGIEKRYSLEHIVNKVSEIIGVKVKFASDSVGEEAKKAAKDLQPGEILLLE
;
A
#
# COMPACT_ATOMS: atom_id res chain seq x y z
N MET A 1 -10.06 19.01 -17.08
CA MET A 1 -10.21 18.80 -15.64
C MET A 1 -9.90 17.34 -15.33
N ARG A 2 -9.02 17.04 -14.36
CA ARG A 2 -8.72 15.65 -13.99
C ARG A 2 -9.76 15.18 -12.97
N LYS A 3 -10.25 13.93 -13.11
CA LYS A 3 -11.04 13.28 -12.06
C LYS A 3 -10.14 13.02 -10.85
N THR A 4 -10.73 13.13 -9.67
CA THR A 4 -10.10 12.89 -8.37
C THR A 4 -10.68 11.65 -7.72
N VAL A 5 -10.06 11.19 -6.64
CA VAL A 5 -10.59 10.07 -5.83
C VAL A 5 -12.00 10.35 -5.32
N ASN A 6 -12.34 11.62 -5.05
CA ASN A 6 -13.64 12.03 -4.53
C ASN A 6 -14.77 11.92 -5.58
N ASP A 7 -14.43 11.86 -6.87
CA ASP A 7 -15.41 11.74 -7.96
C ASP A 7 -15.84 10.29 -8.25
N ILE A 8 -15.33 9.32 -7.48
CA ILE A 8 -15.50 7.89 -7.72
C ILE A 8 -16.10 7.24 -6.47
N ASN A 9 -17.18 6.46 -6.60
CA ASN A 9 -17.64 5.56 -5.53
C ASN A 9 -16.89 4.21 -5.66
N PHE A 10 -16.24 3.78 -4.58
CA PHE A 10 -15.46 2.54 -4.53
C PHE A 10 -16.21 1.29 -4.02
N LYS A 11 -17.52 1.37 -3.74
CA LYS A 11 -18.31 0.21 -3.32
C LYS A 11 -18.10 -0.99 -4.23
N ASN A 12 -17.65 -2.12 -3.64
CA ASN A 12 -17.33 -3.37 -4.33
C ASN A 12 -16.25 -3.25 -5.43
N LYS A 13 -15.40 -2.21 -5.38
CA LYS A 13 -14.29 -2.01 -6.31
C LYS A 13 -12.95 -2.25 -5.62
N LYS A 14 -11.95 -2.55 -6.45
CA LYS A 14 -10.54 -2.63 -6.05
C LYS A 14 -9.80 -1.48 -6.71
N ALA A 15 -9.17 -0.63 -5.91
CA ALA A 15 -8.42 0.51 -6.39
C ALA A 15 -6.92 0.20 -6.35
N LEU A 16 -6.25 0.23 -7.50
CA LEU A 16 -4.79 0.25 -7.55
C LEU A 16 -4.31 1.69 -7.35
N ILE A 17 -3.47 1.91 -6.33
CA ILE A 17 -3.02 3.25 -5.92
C ILE A 17 -1.50 3.28 -5.90
N ARG A 18 -0.93 4.21 -6.65
CA ARG A 18 0.48 4.57 -6.50
C ARG A 18 0.62 5.49 -5.30
N VAL A 19 1.28 5.02 -4.25
CA VAL A 19 1.57 5.79 -3.04
C VAL A 19 3.07 6.05 -2.94
N ASP A 20 3.44 7.10 -2.21
CA ASP A 20 4.83 7.37 -1.87
C ASP A 20 5.11 6.89 -0.44
N PHE A 21 5.64 5.67 -0.31
CA PHE A 21 6.12 5.08 0.94
C PHE A 21 7.64 4.95 0.92
N ASN A 22 8.33 5.80 0.16
CA ASN A 22 9.79 5.85 0.19
C ASN A 22 10.25 6.57 1.47
N VAL A 23 10.16 5.84 2.59
CA VAL A 23 10.49 6.29 3.94
C VAL A 23 11.91 5.89 4.32
N PRO A 24 12.60 6.67 5.16
CA PRO A 24 13.90 6.26 5.67
C PRO A 24 13.74 5.06 6.61
N LEU A 25 14.61 4.06 6.44
CA LEU A 25 14.77 2.95 7.36
C LEU A 25 16.06 3.13 8.16
N ASN A 26 16.05 2.75 9.44
CA ASN A 26 17.26 2.66 10.26
C ASN A 26 18.06 1.37 9.97
N ASP A 27 19.17 1.15 10.68
CA ASP A 27 20.01 -0.04 10.51
C ASP A 27 19.30 -1.36 10.83
N GLN A 28 18.20 -1.30 11.59
CA GLN A 28 17.34 -2.42 11.95
C GLN A 28 16.15 -2.59 10.99
N LEU A 29 16.12 -1.82 9.89
CA LEU A 29 15.04 -1.79 8.89
C LEU A 29 13.69 -1.28 9.43
N GLU A 30 13.72 -0.50 10.51
CA GLU A 30 12.53 0.12 11.08
C GLU A 30 12.31 1.52 10.49
N VAL A 31 11.04 1.92 10.34
CA VAL A 31 10.65 3.21 9.77
C VAL A 31 11.02 4.35 10.72
N GLY A 32 11.86 5.28 10.26
CA GLY A 32 12.28 6.46 11.04
C GLY A 32 11.35 7.67 10.93
N ASP A 33 10.72 7.90 9.78
CA ASP A 33 9.79 9.01 9.53
C ASP A 33 8.51 8.49 8.86
N THR A 34 7.38 8.74 9.50
CA THR A 34 6.05 8.25 9.10
C THR A 34 5.26 9.23 8.25
N SER A 35 5.76 10.46 8.05
CA SER A 35 5.02 11.57 7.41
C SER A 35 4.45 11.20 6.04
N ARG A 36 5.19 10.41 5.25
CA ARG A 36 4.76 9.95 3.92
C ARG A 36 3.61 8.94 4.00
N ILE A 37 3.65 8.04 4.99
CA ILE A 37 2.60 7.05 5.21
C ILE A 37 1.32 7.76 5.68
N GLU A 38 1.46 8.70 6.61
CA GLU A 38 0.36 9.53 7.11
C GLU A 38 -0.28 10.35 6.00
N ALA A 39 0.52 10.93 5.10
CA ALA A 39 0.01 11.70 3.97
C ALA A 39 -0.84 10.87 2.99
N ALA A 40 -0.57 9.56 2.85
CA ALA A 40 -1.37 8.68 1.99
C ALA A 40 -2.67 8.20 2.66
N LYS A 41 -2.72 8.20 3.99
CA LYS A 41 -3.84 7.66 4.79
C LYS A 41 -5.22 8.17 4.35
N PRO A 42 -5.47 9.48 4.10
CA PRO A 42 -6.79 9.96 3.74
C PRO A 42 -7.35 9.33 2.46
N THR A 43 -6.50 9.14 1.44
CA THR A 43 -6.90 8.52 0.17
C THR A 43 -7.27 7.05 0.36
N ILE A 44 -6.50 6.34 1.19
CA ILE A 44 -6.75 4.91 1.48
C ILE A 44 -8.05 4.77 2.27
N LEU A 45 -8.23 5.52 3.35
CA LEU A 45 -9.44 5.45 4.18
C LEU A 45 -10.69 5.75 3.37
N LYS A 46 -10.66 6.79 2.53
CA LYS A 46 -11.77 7.11 1.63
C LYS A 46 -12.21 5.88 0.82
N ILE A 47 -11.27 5.16 0.22
CA ILE A 47 -11.57 3.96 -0.60
C ILE A 47 -12.21 2.86 0.24
N LEU A 48 -11.73 2.64 1.46
CA LEU A 48 -12.28 1.63 2.37
C LEU A 48 -13.68 2.03 2.88
N GLU A 49 -13.86 3.30 3.26
CA GLU A 49 -15.12 3.86 3.77
C GLU A 49 -16.23 3.83 2.71
N ASP A 50 -15.88 4.00 1.43
CA ASP A 50 -16.79 3.80 0.30
C ASP A 50 -17.23 2.32 0.10
N GLY A 51 -16.63 1.38 0.84
CA GLY A 51 -16.86 -0.06 0.67
C GLY A 51 -16.00 -0.70 -0.42
N GLY A 52 -14.86 -0.10 -0.74
CA GLY A 52 -13.86 -0.64 -1.66
C GLY A 52 -12.72 -1.36 -0.95
N SER A 53 -11.72 -1.74 -1.74
CA SER A 53 -10.45 -2.30 -1.25
C SER A 53 -9.28 -1.61 -1.94
N ALA A 54 -8.16 -1.50 -1.24
CA ALA A 54 -6.99 -0.76 -1.72
C ALA A 54 -5.83 -1.72 -2.03
N ILE A 55 -5.29 -1.62 -3.24
CA ILE A 55 -4.06 -2.27 -3.67
C ILE A 55 -3.01 -1.17 -3.82
N LEU A 56 -2.00 -1.19 -2.96
CA LEU A 56 -0.97 -0.16 -2.86
C LEU A 56 0.27 -0.64 -3.59
N MET A 57 0.87 0.25 -4.37
CA MET A 57 2.21 0.05 -4.94
C MET A 57 3.07 1.24 -4.58
N SER A 58 4.30 0.97 -4.16
CA SER A 58 5.29 2.01 -3.89
C SER A 58 6.68 1.62 -4.41
N HIS A 59 7.66 2.41 -4.07
CA HIS A 59 9.07 2.08 -4.21
C HIS A 59 9.72 2.42 -2.87
N LEU A 60 10.83 1.75 -2.57
CA LEU A 60 11.66 2.07 -1.43
C LEU A 60 13.11 2.15 -1.90
N GLY A 61 13.75 3.29 -1.66
CA GLY A 61 15.08 3.56 -2.16
C GLY A 61 15.19 3.49 -3.69
N ARG A 62 16.34 3.01 -4.17
CA ARG A 62 16.68 2.89 -5.59
C ARG A 62 17.43 1.57 -5.83
N PRO A 63 16.72 0.43 -5.81
CA PRO A 63 17.35 -0.85 -6.03
C PRO A 63 17.80 -1.01 -7.48
N GLU A 64 18.92 -1.70 -7.71
CA GLU A 64 19.38 -2.09 -9.06
C GLU A 64 18.89 -3.48 -9.47
N GLY A 65 18.15 -4.16 -8.59
CA GLY A 65 17.57 -5.48 -8.78
C GLY A 65 16.67 -5.83 -7.59
N ILE A 66 16.56 -7.12 -7.26
CA ILE A 66 15.84 -7.51 -6.03
C ILE A 66 16.82 -7.38 -4.86
N GLU A 67 16.59 -6.38 -4.01
CA GLU A 67 17.41 -6.11 -2.82
C GLU A 67 16.55 -6.15 -1.56
N LYS A 68 16.79 -7.13 -0.68
CA LYS A 68 15.98 -7.34 0.53
C LYS A 68 15.87 -6.10 1.43
N ARG A 69 16.92 -5.28 1.53
CA ARG A 69 16.91 -4.04 2.32
C ARG A 69 15.91 -2.99 1.81
N TYR A 70 15.51 -3.09 0.55
CA TYR A 70 14.55 -2.21 -0.11
C TYR A 70 13.18 -2.87 -0.30
N SER A 71 12.95 -4.04 0.31
CA SER A 71 11.61 -4.65 0.33
C SER A 71 10.65 -3.79 1.14
N LEU A 72 9.41 -3.69 0.65
CA LEU A 72 8.31 -3.05 1.35
C LEU A 72 7.78 -3.92 2.50
N GLU A 73 8.24 -5.17 2.64
CA GLU A 73 7.90 -6.03 3.79
C GLU A 73 8.19 -5.34 5.13
N HIS A 74 9.30 -4.57 5.19
CA HIS A 74 9.77 -3.88 6.40
C HIS A 74 8.81 -2.79 6.89
N ILE A 75 7.98 -2.25 6.00
CA ILE A 75 7.06 -1.16 6.34
C ILE A 75 5.63 -1.64 6.59
N VAL A 76 5.27 -2.88 6.26
CA VAL A 76 3.89 -3.42 6.34
C VAL A 76 3.28 -3.21 7.72
N ASN A 77 4.04 -3.50 8.78
CA ASN A 77 3.58 -3.36 10.16
C ASN A 77 3.31 -1.89 10.51
N LYS A 78 4.23 -0.98 10.15
CA LYS A 78 4.09 0.45 10.42
C LYS A 78 2.94 1.07 9.61
N VAL A 79 2.78 0.67 8.36
CA VAL A 79 1.65 1.11 7.52
C VAL A 79 0.33 0.63 8.13
N SER A 80 0.25 -0.62 8.59
CA SER A 80 -0.95 -1.15 9.26
C SER A 80 -1.30 -0.36 10.54
N GLU A 81 -0.30 -0.06 11.36
CA GLU A 81 -0.45 0.73 12.58
C GLU A 81 -1.00 2.14 12.28
N ILE A 82 -0.40 2.84 11.32
CA ILE A 82 -0.80 4.22 10.97
C ILE A 82 -2.20 4.26 10.35
N ILE A 83 -2.51 3.32 9.45
CA ILE A 83 -3.81 3.29 8.79
C ILE A 83 -4.90 2.82 9.78
N GLY A 84 -4.55 1.95 10.73
CA GLY A 84 -5.50 1.32 11.66
C GLY A 84 -6.22 0.12 11.06
N VAL A 85 -5.74 -0.39 9.93
CA VAL A 85 -6.29 -1.54 9.21
C VAL A 85 -5.13 -2.46 8.84
N LYS A 86 -5.32 -3.77 9.03
CA LYS A 86 -4.30 -4.77 8.69
C LYS A 86 -3.99 -4.72 7.19
N VAL A 87 -2.71 -4.52 6.86
CA VAL A 87 -2.20 -4.58 5.49
C VAL A 87 -1.72 -5.99 5.19
N LYS A 88 -2.25 -6.59 4.12
CA LYS A 88 -1.72 -7.82 3.54
C LYS A 88 -0.54 -7.47 2.65
N PHE A 89 0.41 -8.39 2.51
CA PHE A 89 1.58 -8.20 1.66
C PHE A 89 1.62 -9.29 0.58
N ALA A 90 1.96 -8.91 -0.65
CA ALA A 90 2.31 -9.83 -1.72
C ALA A 90 3.81 -9.70 -1.97
N SER A 91 4.53 -10.82 -1.98
CA SER A 91 5.99 -10.86 -2.18
C SER A 91 6.42 -10.64 -3.63
N ASP A 92 5.45 -10.40 -4.53
CA ASP A 92 5.67 -9.96 -5.89
C ASP A 92 4.75 -8.75 -6.24
N SER A 93 5.09 -8.03 -7.31
CA SER A 93 4.32 -6.84 -7.75
C SER A 93 3.37 -7.10 -8.92
N VAL A 94 3.68 -8.10 -9.75
CA VAL A 94 3.00 -8.37 -11.04
C VAL A 94 2.81 -9.86 -11.33
N GLY A 95 3.30 -10.72 -10.45
CA GLY A 95 3.28 -12.17 -10.61
C GLY A 95 1.92 -12.77 -10.25
N GLU A 96 1.87 -14.09 -10.28
CA GLU A 96 0.64 -14.83 -9.96
C GLU A 96 0.24 -14.66 -8.49
N GLU A 97 1.18 -14.41 -7.57
CA GLU A 97 0.87 -14.16 -6.17
C GLU A 97 0.15 -12.81 -6.01
N ALA A 98 0.67 -11.72 -6.57
CA ALA A 98 -0.02 -10.42 -6.54
C ALA A 98 -1.39 -10.49 -7.19
N LYS A 99 -1.51 -11.13 -8.37
CA LYS A 99 -2.80 -11.26 -9.05
C LYS A 99 -3.81 -12.03 -8.22
N LYS A 100 -3.39 -13.14 -7.60
CA LYS A 100 -4.26 -13.94 -6.73
C LYS A 100 -4.64 -13.16 -5.47
N ALA A 101 -3.69 -12.56 -4.78
CA ALA A 101 -3.94 -11.74 -3.60
C ALA A 101 -4.88 -10.57 -3.90
N ALA A 102 -4.67 -9.87 -5.03
CA ALA A 102 -5.55 -8.82 -5.50
C ALA A 102 -6.95 -9.34 -5.84
N LYS A 103 -7.07 -10.51 -6.48
CA LYS A 103 -8.35 -11.15 -6.79
C LYS A 103 -9.12 -11.58 -5.55
N ASP A 104 -8.44 -12.05 -4.52
CA ASP A 104 -9.05 -12.56 -3.29
C ASP A 104 -9.27 -11.45 -2.24
N LEU A 105 -8.78 -10.23 -2.49
CA LEU A 105 -8.96 -9.07 -1.61
C LEU A 105 -10.45 -8.74 -1.42
N GLN A 106 -10.88 -8.61 -0.17
CA GLN A 106 -12.26 -8.32 0.20
C GLN A 106 -12.48 -6.82 0.44
N PRO A 107 -13.72 -6.30 0.35
CA PRO A 107 -14.04 -4.94 0.76
C PRO A 107 -13.52 -4.62 2.17
N GLY A 108 -12.95 -3.43 2.35
CA GLY A 108 -12.32 -2.99 3.60
C GLY A 108 -10.87 -3.47 3.78
N GLU A 109 -10.36 -4.33 2.90
CA GLU A 109 -8.98 -4.83 3.01
C GLU A 109 -7.97 -4.01 2.19
N ILE A 110 -6.72 -4.08 2.64
CA ILE A 110 -5.57 -3.43 2.01
C ILE A 110 -4.55 -4.51 1.62
N LEU A 111 -4.03 -4.41 0.40
CA LEU A 111 -2.89 -5.17 -0.10
C LEU A 111 -1.75 -4.20 -0.43
N LEU A 112 -0.55 -4.44 0.09
CA LEU A 112 0.68 -3.80 -0.35
C LEU A 112 1.43 -4.79 -1.26
N LEU A 113 1.73 -4.35 -2.46
CA LEU A 113 2.60 -5.04 -3.40
C LEU A 113 4.05 -4.72 -3.06
N GLU A 114 4.95 -5.69 -3.30
CA GLU A 114 6.40 -5.45 -3.34
C GLU A 114 6.77 -4.38 -4.38
#